data_AF-A0A821NLQ0-F1
#
_entry.id   AF-A0A821NLQ0-F1
#
_cell.length_a   1.000
_cell.length_b   1.000
_cell.length_c   1.000
_cell.angle_alpha   90.00
_cell.angle_beta   90.00
_cell.angle_gamma   90.00
#
_symmetry.space_group_name_H-M   'P 1'
#
loop_
_entity.id
_entity.type
_entity.pdbx_description
1 polymer ?
#
loop_
_entity_poly.entity_id
_entity_poly.type
_entity_poly.pdbx_seq_one_letter_code
_entity_poly.pdbx_strand_id
1 'polypeptide(L)' 'PVNKTGKLCIEVTPESNNSHISEELCIGCVICVEKCPFDVTTIINLPTNLDKETAHRYGPNSFKLYRLHT' A
#
# COMPACT_ATOMS: atom_id res chain seq x y z
N PRO A 1 7.82 -3.94 12.74
CA PRO A 1 7.30 -4.29 11.39
C PRO A 1 6.21 -5.38 11.50
N VAL A 2 5.02 -5.12 10.96
CA VAL A 2 3.83 -5.97 11.17
C VAL A 2 4.05 -7.41 10.67
N ASN A 3 4.81 -7.58 9.58
CA ASN A 3 5.20 -8.89 9.05
C ASN A 3 6.10 -9.71 10.00
N LYS A 4 6.86 -9.08 10.91
CA LYS A 4 7.61 -9.80 11.96
C LYS A 4 6.73 -10.22 13.16
N THR A 5 5.49 -9.73 13.23
CA THR A 5 4.54 -9.97 14.33
C THR A 5 3.50 -11.05 13.95
N GLY A 6 3.72 -11.80 12.87
CA GLY A 6 2.84 -12.88 12.42
C GLY A 6 1.62 -12.45 11.61
N LYS A 7 1.51 -11.17 11.23
CA LYS A 7 0.45 -10.68 10.33
C LYS A 7 1.02 -10.38 8.94
N LEU A 8 0.47 -11.03 7.91
CA LEU A 8 0.85 -10.84 6.51
C LEU A 8 0.43 -9.44 6.03
N CYS A 9 1.35 -8.49 6.13
CA CYS A 9 1.16 -7.12 5.66
C CYS A 9 1.49 -6.95 4.16
N ILE A 10 2.37 -7.81 3.65
CA ILE A 10 2.79 -7.84 2.25
C ILE A 10 2.80 -9.30 1.83
N GLU A 11 2.08 -9.61 0.75
CA GLU A 11 1.99 -10.93 0.16
C GLU A 11 2.67 -10.90 -1.21
N VAL A 12 3.56 -11.88 -1.44
CA VAL A 12 4.30 -12.03 -2.69
C VAL A 12 4.18 -13.49 -3.10
N THR A 13 3.39 -13.76 -4.13
CA THR A 13 3.37 -15.08 -4.78
C THR A 13 4.36 -15.08 -5.94
N PRO A 14 5.17 -16.13 -6.13
CA PRO A 14 6.15 -16.19 -7.22
C PRO A 14 5.51 -16.24 -8.62
N GLU A 15 4.20 -16.49 -8.69
CA GLU A 15 3.37 -16.49 -9.89
C GLU A 15 2.87 -15.08 -10.26
N SER A 16 2.92 -14.12 -9.33
CA SER A 16 2.49 -12.73 -9.55
C SER A 16 3.68 -11.83 -9.83
N ASN A 17 3.59 -11.02 -10.88
CA ASN A 17 4.55 -9.95 -11.14
C ASN A 17 4.47 -8.80 -10.12
N ASN A 18 3.38 -8.70 -9.35
CA ASN A 18 3.14 -7.62 -8.40
C ASN A 18 2.98 -8.15 -6.96
N SER A 19 3.61 -7.47 -6.00
CA SER A 19 3.33 -7.68 -4.57
C SER A 19 2.01 -7.05 -4.16
N HIS A 20 1.21 -7.75 -3.35
CA HIS A 20 0.02 -7.20 -2.71
C HIS A 20 0.38 -6.62 -1.34
N ILE A 21 -0.15 -5.45 -0.98
CA ILE A 21 0.12 -4.77 0.29
C ILE A 21 -1.22 -4.44 0.94
N SER A 22 -1.40 -4.87 2.18
CA SER A 22 -2.59 -4.51 2.96
C SER A 22 -2.42 -3.10 3.51
N GLU A 23 -3.15 -2.13 2.94
CA GLU A 23 -3.19 -0.74 3.43
C GLU A 23 -3.61 -0.68 4.91
N GLU A 24 -4.57 -1.51 5.32
CA GLU A 24 -5.09 -1.55 6.71
C GLU A 24 -4.07 -2.04 7.74
N LEU A 25 -3.17 -2.94 7.34
CA LEU A 25 -2.10 -3.46 8.19
C LEU A 25 -0.80 -2.67 8.05
N CYS A 26 -0.69 -1.80 7.05
CA CYS A 26 0.54 -1.05 6.77
C CYS A 26 0.66 0.18 7.67
N ILE A 27 1.52 0.08 8.69
CA ILE A 27 1.86 1.20 9.59
C ILE A 27 2.91 2.17 9.02
N GLY A 28 3.18 2.13 7.71
CA GLY A 28 4.18 2.99 7.07
C GLY A 28 5.64 2.73 7.49
N CYS A 29 6.01 1.50 7.87
CA CYS A 29 7.32 1.21 8.48
C CYS A 29 8.55 1.19 7.54
N VAL A 30 8.39 1.50 6.25
CA VAL A 30 9.42 1.69 5.18
C VAL A 30 10.36 0.50 4.88
N ILE A 31 10.53 -0.48 5.77
CA ILE A 31 11.45 -1.64 5.63
C ILE A 31 11.25 -2.44 4.32
N CYS A 32 10.04 -2.43 3.74
CA CYS A 32 9.78 -3.09 2.46
C CYS A 32 10.33 -2.34 1.24
N VAL A 33 10.51 -1.01 1.35
CA VAL A 33 11.16 -0.16 0.33
C VAL A 33 12.65 -0.49 0.36
N GLU A 34 13.31 -0.33 1.51
CA GLU A 34 14.75 -0.63 1.69
C GLU A 34 15.14 -2.08 1.34
N LYS A 35 14.23 -3.04 1.53
CA LYS A 35 14.46 -4.44 1.17
C LYS A 35 14.11 -4.79 -0.27
N CYS A 36 13.50 -3.91 -1.04
CA CYS A 36 13.14 -4.20 -2.43
C CYS A 36 14.42 -4.13 -3.30
N PRO A 37 14.90 -5.23 -3.90
CA PRO A 37 16.12 -5.22 -4.70
C PRO A 37 15.98 -4.44 -6.02
N PHE A 38 14.76 -4.02 -6.37
CA PHE A 38 14.43 -3.28 -7.59
C PHE A 38 13.80 -1.90 -7.31
N ASP A 39 13.63 -1.51 -6.04
CA ASP A 39 12.99 -0.25 -5.61
C ASP A 39 11.62 0.06 -6.26
N VAL A 40 10.82 -0.99 -6.52
CA VAL A 40 9.54 -0.90 -7.25
C VAL A 40 8.37 -0.46 -6.36
N THR A 41 8.56 -0.35 -5.03
CA THR A 41 7.49 -0.09 -4.07
C THR A 41 7.73 1.19 -3.27
N THR A 42 6.86 2.19 -3.44
CA THR A 42 6.88 3.43 -2.65
C THR A 42 5.76 3.41 -1.61
N ILE A 43 6.08 3.70 -0.34
CA ILE A 43 5.07 3.96 0.70
C ILE A 43 4.77 5.46 0.75
N ILE A 44 3.50 5.83 0.59
CA ILE A 44 2.99 7.18 0.75
C ILE A 44 2.06 7.18 1.98
N ASN A 45 2.38 7.99 2.99
CA ASN A 45 1.52 8.12 4.17
C ASN A 45 0.42 9.16 3.91
N LEU A 46 -0.82 8.72 3.81
CA LEU A 46 -1.98 9.58 3.55
C LEU A 46 -2.64 10.02 4.87
N PRO A 47 -3.21 11.24 4.95
CA PRO A 47 -3.96 11.66 6.13
C PRO A 47 -5.23 10.81 6.29
N THR A 48 -5.48 10.29 7.49
CA THR A 48 -6.59 9.36 7.81
C THR A 48 -8.00 9.92 7.54
N ASN A 49 -8.12 11.22 7.25
CA ASN A 49 -9.40 11.84 6.91
C ASN A 49 -9.79 11.66 5.42
N LEU A 50 -8.81 11.40 4.54
CA LEU A 50 -9.02 11.40 3.09
C LEU A 50 -9.86 10.22 2.57
N ASP A 51 -9.90 9.06 3.25
CA ASP A 51 -10.66 7.92 2.74
C ASP A 51 -12.16 8.22 2.56
N LYS A 52 -12.73 9.13 3.36
CA LYS A 52 -14.11 9.63 3.22
C LYS A 52 -14.35 10.48 1.97
N GLU A 53 -13.29 10.98 1.36
CA GLU A 53 -13.30 11.89 0.20
C GLU A 53 -12.82 11.18 -1.08
N THR A 54 -12.67 9.85 -1.04
CA THR A 54 -12.29 9.02 -2.19
C THR A 54 -13.40 9.05 -3.24
N ALA A 55 -13.13 9.66 -4.39
CA ALA A 55 -14.03 9.66 -5.54
C ALA A 55 -13.92 8.35 -6.34
N HIS A 56 -12.70 7.80 -6.48
CA HIS A 56 -12.47 6.55 -7.19
C HIS A 56 -11.18 5.83 -6.72
N ARG A 57 -11.18 4.50 -6.69
CA ARG A 57 -9.99 3.65 -6.48
C ARG A 57 -9.73 2.84 -7.75
N TYR A 58 -8.54 2.98 -8.35
CA TYR A 58 -8.19 2.28 -9.59
C TYR A 58 -7.69 0.82 -9.37
N GLY A 59 -7.54 0.39 -8.11
CA GLY A 59 -7.18 -0.99 -7.75
C GLY A 59 -6.51 -1.11 -6.37
N PRO A 60 -6.13 -2.32 -5.96
CA PRO A 60 -5.18 -2.53 -4.87
C PRO A 60 -3.79 -2.01 -5.29
N ASN A 61 -3.05 -1.37 -4.37
CA ASN A 61 -1.74 -0.74 -4.63
C ASN A 61 -1.72 0.25 -5.82
N SER A 62 -2.89 0.76 -6.22
CA SER A 62 -3.07 1.66 -7.35
C SER A 62 -3.59 3.01 -6.88
N PHE A 63 -3.68 3.96 -7.81
CA PHE A 63 -4.08 5.34 -7.53
C PHE A 63 -5.49 5.40 -6.89
N LYS A 64 -5.61 6.23 -5.85
CA LYS A 64 -6.91 6.70 -5.31
C LYS A 64 -7.07 8.17 -5.70
N LEU A 65 -8.18 8.49 -6.38
CA LEU A 65 -8.59 9.85 -6.68
C LEU A 65 -9.45 10.37 -5.52
N TYR A 66 -9.06 11.51 -4.97
CA TYR A 66 -9.79 12.20 -3.90
C TYR A 66 -10.36 13.52 -4.42
N ARG A 67 -11.55 13.91 -3.93
CA ARG A 67 -12.20 15.21 -4.22
C ARG A 67 -12.28 15.56 -5.72
N LEU A 68 -13.19 14.93 -6.45
CA LEU A 68 -13.61 15.45 -7.75
C LEU A 68 -14.53 16.66 -7.52
N HIS A 69 -14.09 17.87 -7.87
CA HIS A 69 -15.02 19.00 -8.03
C HIS A 69 -15.86 18.74 -9.28
N THR A 70 -17.18 18.84 -9.12
CA THR A 70 -18.18 18.80 -10.21
C THR A 70 -18.48 20.22 -10.67
#